data_AF-A0A318QZN7-F1
#
_entry.id   AF-A0A318QZN7-F1
#
_cell.length_a   1.000
_cell.length_b   1.000
_cell.length_c   1.000
_cell.angle_alpha   90.00
_cell.angle_beta   90.00
_cell.angle_gamma   90.00
#
_symmetry.space_group_name_H-M   'P 1'
#
loop_
_entity.id
_entity.type
_entity.pdbx_description
1 polymer ?
#
loop_
_entity_poly.entity_id
_entity_poly.type
_entity_poly.pdbx_seq_one_letter_code
_entity_poly.pdbx_strand_id
1 'polypeptide(L)' 'MTESSMWLSGKEASDALRVDEKTLEILRERGYLKPGNHWKSSNDPEQLPWNPKAFYQISGCKRIIEYLKDNYSSIDQIAA' A
#
# COMPACT_ATOMS: atom_id res chain seq x y z
N MET A 1 1.89 -18.12 14.63
CA MET A 1 0.79 -17.75 13.71
C MET A 1 1.43 -17.38 12.39
N THR A 2 1.21 -18.16 11.35
CA THR A 2 1.79 -17.99 10.01
C THR A 2 1.46 -16.60 9.46
N GLU A 3 2.48 -15.85 9.01
CA GLU A 3 2.40 -14.54 8.33
C GLU A 3 1.69 -14.60 6.96
N SER A 4 0.61 -15.36 6.87
CA SER A 4 -0.09 -15.65 5.64
C SER A 4 -1.19 -14.61 5.40
N SER A 5 -0.99 -13.77 4.41
CA SER A 5 -2.07 -13.18 3.58
C SER A 5 -2.99 -12.11 4.18
N MET A 6 -2.57 -11.34 5.18
CA MET A 6 -3.42 -10.25 5.68
C MET A 6 -3.49 -9.11 4.65
N TRP A 7 -4.63 -9.01 3.97
CA TRP A 7 -5.01 -7.87 3.16
C TRP A 7 -5.78 -6.88 4.03
N LEU A 8 -5.26 -5.67 4.19
CA LEU A 8 -5.80 -4.65 5.08
C LEU A 8 -6.31 -3.44 4.29
N SER A 9 -7.30 -2.73 4.82
CA SER A 9 -7.72 -1.44 4.26
C SER A 9 -6.58 -0.40 4.32
N GLY A 10 -6.72 0.72 3.62
CA GLY A 10 -5.75 1.83 3.66
C GLY A 10 -5.36 2.21 5.08
N LYS A 11 -6.35 2.50 5.92
CA LYS A 11 -6.15 2.86 7.34
C LYS A 11 -5.48 1.77 8.17
N GLU A 12 -5.92 0.53 8.05
CA GLU A 12 -5.32 -0.56 8.83
C GLU A 12 -3.88 -0.83 8.38
N ALA A 13 -3.62 -0.71 7.08
CA ALA A 13 -2.29 -0.87 6.51
C ALA A 13 -1.36 0.28 6.90
N SER A 14 -1.85 1.53 6.93
CA SER A 14 -1.08 2.69 7.38
C SER A 14 -0.64 2.52 8.84
N ASP A 15 -1.57 2.09 9.70
CA ASP A 15 -1.31 1.81 11.10
C ASP A 15 -0.27 0.67 11.26
N ALA A 16 -0.41 -0.42 10.49
CA ALA A 16 0.50 -1.56 10.54
C ALA A 16 1.91 -1.25 10.00
N LEU A 17 2.01 -0.44 8.95
CA LEU A 17 3.26 -0.13 8.24
C LEU A 17 3.95 1.13 8.78
N ARG A 18 3.31 1.86 9.69
CA ARG A 18 3.80 3.13 10.26
C ARG A 18 4.16 4.14 9.17
N VAL A 19 3.26 4.28 8.22
CA VAL A 19 3.25 5.31 7.15
C VAL A 19 1.84 5.88 7.08
N ASP A 20 1.66 7.07 6.52
CA ASP A 20 0.33 7.61 6.28
C ASP A 20 -0.38 6.91 5.10
N GLU A 21 -1.72 6.98 5.06
CA GLU A 21 -2.52 6.37 3.98
C GLU A 21 -2.17 6.97 2.60
N LYS A 22 -1.82 8.26 2.55
CA LYS A 22 -1.47 8.96 1.32
C LYS A 22 -0.14 8.47 0.75
N THR A 23 0.83 8.12 1.59
CA THR A 23 2.07 7.43 1.17
C THR A 23 1.74 6.13 0.45
N LEU A 24 0.83 5.30 0.99
CA LEU A 24 0.44 4.05 0.34
C LEU A 24 -0.22 4.28 -1.03
N GLU A 25 -1.07 5.30 -1.12
CA GLU A 25 -1.69 5.73 -2.37
C GLU A 25 -0.65 6.19 -3.41
N ILE A 26 0.29 7.05 -3.02
CA ILE A 26 1.35 7.54 -3.90
C ILE A 26 2.24 6.39 -4.39
N LEU A 27 2.65 5.48 -3.50
CA LEU A 27 3.47 4.33 -3.88
C LEU A 27 2.73 3.40 -4.84
N ARG A 28 1.40 3.28 -4.71
CA ARG A 28 0.54 2.58 -5.66
C ARG A 28 0.48 3.29 -7.00
N GLU A 29 0.17 4.58 -7.02
CA GLU A 29 -0.01 5.38 -8.24
C GLU A 29 1.30 5.51 -9.04
N ARG A 30 2.44 5.65 -8.35
CA ARG A 30 3.77 5.66 -8.95
C ARG A 30 4.28 4.26 -9.32
N GLY A 31 3.54 3.21 -9.01
CA GLY A 31 3.82 1.84 -9.45
C GLY A 31 4.89 1.09 -8.65
N TYR A 32 5.30 1.60 -7.48
CA TYR A 32 6.14 0.85 -6.53
C TYR A 32 5.36 -0.32 -5.92
N LEU A 33 4.08 -0.11 -5.61
CA LEU A 33 3.18 -1.17 -5.18
C LEU A 33 2.49 -1.81 -6.39
N LYS A 34 2.80 -3.09 -6.67
CA LYS A 34 2.28 -3.83 -7.82
C LYS A 34 0.89 -4.40 -7.51
N PRO A 35 -0.09 -4.27 -8.43
CA PRO A 35 -1.41 -4.87 -8.28
C PRO A 35 -1.30 -6.39 -8.17
N GLY A 36 -2.17 -7.02 -7.37
CA GLY A 36 -2.18 -8.46 -7.10
C GLY A 36 -1.11 -8.94 -6.11
N ASN A 37 0.01 -8.24 -5.99
CA ASN A 37 1.11 -8.59 -5.09
C ASN A 37 1.14 -7.73 -3.83
N HIS A 38 1.02 -6.41 -3.99
CA HIS A 38 1.12 -5.43 -2.91
C HIS A 38 -0.23 -4.79 -2.61
N TRP A 39 -1.09 -4.62 -3.62
CA TRP A 39 -2.43 -4.06 -3.43
C TRP A 39 -3.46 -4.71 -4.36
N LYS A 40 -4.74 -4.61 -4.01
CA LYS A 40 -5.89 -4.98 -4.85
C LYS A 40 -7.05 -4.01 -4.63
N SER A 41 -7.89 -3.82 -5.63
CA SER A 41 -9.13 -3.05 -5.47
C SER A 41 -10.19 -3.85 -4.70
N SER A 42 -11.10 -3.13 -4.06
CA SER A 42 -12.36 -3.66 -3.60
C SER A 42 -13.15 -4.21 -4.80
N ASN A 43 -13.81 -5.35 -4.59
CA ASN A 43 -14.74 -5.93 -5.57
C ASN A 43 -16.18 -5.47 -5.32
N ASP A 44 -16.37 -4.46 -4.45
CA ASP A 44 -17.67 -3.89 -4.15
C ASP A 44 -18.24 -3.19 -5.41
N PRO A 45 -19.35 -3.70 -5.99
CA PRO A 45 -19.95 -3.14 -7.20
C PRO A 45 -20.43 -1.70 -7.02
N GLU A 46 -20.77 -1.29 -5.79
CA GLU A 46 -21.23 0.07 -5.48
C GLU A 46 -20.10 1.10 -5.53
N GLN A 47 -18.83 0.65 -5.52
CA GLN A 47 -17.63 1.49 -5.55
C GLN A 47 -17.00 1.57 -6.96
N LEU A 48 -17.64 0.97 -7.96
CA LEU A 48 -17.26 1.08 -9.36
C LEU A 48 -18.06 2.21 -10.04
N PRO A 49 -17.49 2.95 -11.01
CA PRO A 49 -16.12 2.86 -11.55
C PRO A 49 -15.15 3.92 -10.99
N TRP A 50 -15.60 4.82 -10.11
CA TRP A 50 -14.85 6.01 -9.71
C TRP A 50 -14.22 5.84 -8.32
N ASN A 51 -12.96 5.38 -8.30
CA ASN A 51 -12.09 5.22 -7.11
C ASN A 51 -12.44 4.05 -6.15
N PRO A 52 -12.24 2.79 -6.58
CA PRO A 52 -12.44 1.64 -5.69
C PRO A 52 -11.44 1.68 -4.53
N LYS A 53 -11.92 1.37 -3.31
CA LYS A 53 -11.06 1.26 -2.13
C LYS A 53 -9.93 0.25 -2.38
N ALA A 54 -8.71 0.58 -1.98
CA ALA A 54 -7.57 -0.32 -2.08
C ALA A 54 -7.36 -1.12 -0.78
N PHE A 55 -7.00 -2.39 -0.95
CA PHE A 55 -6.51 -3.25 0.12
C PHE A 55 -5.05 -3.57 -0.12
N TYR A 56 -4.24 -3.60 0.94
CA TYR A 56 -2.80 -3.75 0.90
C TYR A 56 -2.34 -5.05 1.56
N GLN A 57 -1.38 -5.71 0.90
CA GLN A 57 -0.71 -6.90 1.41
C GLN A 57 0.45 -6.42 2.29
N ILE A 58 0.36 -6.66 3.60
CA ILE A 58 1.29 -6.07 4.58
C ILE A 58 2.75 -6.52 4.43
N SER A 59 3.02 -7.81 4.28
CA SER A 59 4.40 -8.31 4.15
C SER A 59 5.08 -7.84 2.87
N GLY A 60 4.32 -7.75 1.76
CA GLY A 60 4.79 -7.23 0.48
C GLY A 60 5.05 -5.73 0.54
N CYS A 61 4.08 -4.95 1.03
CA CYS A 61 4.22 -3.51 1.20
C CYS A 61 5.38 -3.15 2.14
N LYS A 62 5.54 -3.88 3.26
CA LYS A 62 6.61 -3.63 4.22
C LYS A 62 8.00 -3.72 3.58
N ARG A 63 8.27 -4.78 2.81
CA ARG A 63 9.56 -4.96 2.11
C ARG A 63 9.87 -3.81 1.16
N ILE A 64 8.87 -3.33 0.41
CA ILE A 64 9.05 -2.20 -0.51
C ILE A 64 9.30 -0.92 0.27
N ILE A 65 8.53 -0.65 1.32
CA ILE A 65 8.68 0.55 2.13
C ILE A 65 10.05 0.59 2.81
N GLU A 66 10.51 -0.51 3.40
CA GLU A 66 11.83 -0.61 4.01
C GLU A 66 12.94 -0.38 2.99
N TYR A 67 12.87 -1.05 1.83
CA TYR A 67 13.80 -0.81 0.72
C TYR A 67 13.86 0.67 0.32
N LEU A 68 12.71 1.34 0.20
CA LEU A 68 12.67 2.74 -0.17
C LEU A 68 13.23 3.65 0.93
N LYS A 69 12.97 3.36 2.21
CA LYS A 69 13.55 4.11 3.34
C LYS A 69 15.07 3.99 3.41
N ASP A 70 15.61 2.83 3.03
CA ASP A 70 17.06 2.59 3.04
C ASP A 70 17.78 3.24 1.84
N ASN A 71 17.09 3.42 0.72
CA ASN A 71 17.68 3.93 -0.52
C ASN A 71 17.37 5.41 -0.80
N TYR A 72 16.39 6.01 -0.12
CA TYR A 72 16.01 7.41 -0.28
C TYR A 72 16.01 8.12 1.07
N SER A 73 16.56 9.34 1.10
CA SER A 73 16.69 10.14 2.33
C SER A 73 15.35 10.49 2.99
N SER A 74 14.26 10.51 2.23
CA SER A 74 12.88 10.53 2.74
C SER A 74 11.92 9.95 1.70
N ILE A 75 10.86 9.27 2.17
CA ILE A 75 9.71 8.87 1.34
C ILE A 75 9.02 10.11 0.74
N ASP A 76 9.13 11.28 1.37
CA ASP A 76 8.58 12.54 0.84
C ASP A 76 9.22 12.93 -0.50
N GLN A 77 10.46 12.52 -0.77
CA GLN A 77 11.11 12.74 -2.07
C GLN A 77 10.53 11.84 -3.17
N ILE A 78 9.84 10.77 -2.77
CA ILE A 78 9.07 9.88 -3.66
C ILE A 78 7.63 10.39 -3.79
N ALA A 79 7.22 11.43 -3.06
CA ALA A 79 5.88 12.04 -3.10
C ALA A 79 5.86 13.45 -3.73
N ALA A 80 7.00 14.14 -3.78
CA ALA A 80 7.22 15.36 -4.57
C ALA A 80 7.30 15.06 -6.08
#